data_AF-A0AA37RLP1-F1
#
_entry.id   AF-A0AA37RLP1-F1
#
_cell.length_a   1.000
_cell.length_b   1.000
_cell.length_c   1.000
_cell.angle_alpha   90.00
_cell.angle_beta   90.00
_cell.angle_gamma   90.00
#
_symmetry.space_group_name_H-M   'P 1'
#
loop_
_entity.id
_entity.type
_entity.pdbx_description
1 polymer ?
#
loop_
_entity_poly.entity_id
_entity_poly.type
_entity_poly.pdbx_seq_one_letter_code
_entity_poly.pdbx_strand_id
1 'polypeptide(L)'
;MPAHLLPHVLNWLSKTTGLETGMENDGHLRAIAMRLRVPVDINARARGVGNALLNKAASDEEFCLDLVDVALLFWGQRTSCASELENILTFAGSVWTVASDRDRLQLAVDESAQATYEAAVAPQDEASTQLAEAWAKAFGRTIDPSDAWDHAIKAVEVVLIPVVCPNNSKATLGSVIGILAASQTGPSWKMVLPTGTLNYEVDSLVSMLRMIWPNPDRHGAAAPAHTPTKGEAQAVVSLAATLVQWARQGWIVQQR
;
A
#
# COMPACT_ATOMS: atom_id res chain seq x y z
N MET A 1 17.30 -10.10 4.76
CA MET A 1 17.90 -9.56 3.53
C MET A 1 18.99 -10.53 3.14
N PRO A 2 19.06 -10.99 1.89
CA PRO A 2 20.13 -11.90 1.48
C PRO A 2 21.51 -11.29 1.76
N ALA A 3 22.46 -12.09 2.27
CA ALA A 3 23.78 -11.59 2.69
C ALA A 3 24.55 -10.90 1.55
N HIS A 4 24.33 -11.32 0.29
CA HIS A 4 24.94 -10.72 -0.89
C HIS A 4 24.33 -9.37 -1.28
N LEU A 5 23.12 -9.03 -0.80
CA LEU A 5 22.45 -7.76 -1.12
C LEU A 5 23.00 -6.59 -0.28
N LEU A 6 23.37 -6.86 0.97
CA LEU A 6 23.77 -5.83 1.93
C LEU A 6 24.91 -4.91 1.43
N PRO A 7 26.02 -5.39 0.85
CA PRO A 7 27.08 -4.51 0.35
C PRO A 7 26.60 -3.55 -0.75
N HIS A 8 25.69 -4.02 -1.62
CA HIS A 8 25.15 -3.19 -2.71
C HIS A 8 24.19 -2.11 -2.19
N VAL A 9 23.37 -2.46 -1.19
CA VAL A 9 22.49 -1.50 -0.52
C VAL A 9 23.28 -0.43 0.24
N LEU A 10 24.34 -0.82 0.97
CA LEU A 10 25.21 0.14 1.68
C LEU A 10 25.93 1.08 0.71
N ASN A 11 26.40 0.56 -0.42
CA ASN A 11 27.00 1.36 -1.48
C ASN A 11 25.97 2.35 -2.09
N TRP A 12 24.75 1.90 -2.35
CA TRP A 12 23.66 2.78 -2.79
C TRP A 12 23.34 3.89 -1.77
N LEU A 13 23.27 3.55 -0.48
CA LEU A 13 23.05 4.52 0.60
C LEU A 13 24.19 5.55 0.66
N SER A 14 25.44 5.09 0.58
CA SER A 14 26.64 5.93 0.58
C SER A 14 26.64 6.95 -0.57
N LYS A 15 26.31 6.50 -1.79
CA LYS A 15 26.13 7.39 -2.95
C LYS A 15 24.97 8.37 -2.78
N THR A 16 23.80 7.85 -2.42
CA THR A 16 22.55 8.63 -2.34
C THR A 16 22.63 9.75 -1.30
N THR A 17 23.30 9.47 -0.18
CA THR A 17 23.54 10.45 0.88
C THR A 17 24.69 11.42 0.58
N GLY A 18 25.43 11.22 -0.52
CA GLY A 18 26.55 12.06 -0.93
C GLY A 18 27.87 11.79 -0.20
N LEU A 19 27.94 10.76 0.66
CA LEU A 19 29.12 10.44 1.46
C LEU A 19 30.34 10.07 0.61
N GLU A 20 30.15 9.41 -0.53
CA GLU A 20 31.24 9.07 -1.46
C GLU A 20 31.84 10.29 -2.15
N THR A 21 31.00 11.29 -2.44
CA THR A 21 31.40 12.47 -3.22
C THR A 21 31.81 13.64 -2.34
N GLY A 22 31.57 13.56 -1.03
CA GLY A 22 31.76 14.68 -0.12
C GLY A 22 30.70 15.77 -0.24
N MET A 23 29.58 15.48 -0.89
CA MET A 23 28.45 16.38 -1.08
C MET A 23 27.29 16.04 -0.14
N GLU A 24 27.61 15.51 1.05
CA GLU A 24 26.60 15.14 2.03
C GLU A 24 25.76 16.33 2.52
N ASN A 25 24.45 16.11 2.67
CA ASN A 25 23.53 17.11 3.22
C ASN A 25 23.35 16.88 4.73
N ASP A 26 23.99 17.72 5.54
CA ASP A 26 23.96 17.63 7.01
C ASP A 26 22.52 17.65 7.57
N GLY A 27 21.67 18.52 7.03
CA GLY A 27 20.29 18.65 7.47
C GLY A 27 19.49 17.36 7.27
N HIS A 28 19.63 16.73 6.10
CA HIS A 28 18.96 15.46 5.84
C HIS A 28 19.52 14.32 6.70
N LEU A 29 20.84 14.20 6.83
CA LEU A 29 21.47 13.15 7.65
C LEU A 29 21.06 13.24 9.13
N ARG A 30 20.96 14.45 9.67
CA ARG A 30 20.47 14.67 11.04
C ARG A 30 18.97 14.39 11.17
N ALA A 31 18.16 14.76 10.18
CA ALA A 31 16.74 14.42 10.17
C ALA A 31 16.50 12.90 10.14
N ILE A 32 17.31 12.17 9.36
CA ILE A 32 17.31 10.70 9.32
C ILE A 32 17.68 10.13 10.69
N ALA A 33 18.80 10.58 11.27
CA ALA A 33 19.23 10.11 12.58
C ALA A 33 18.17 10.37 13.65
N MET A 34 17.51 11.53 13.62
CA MET A 34 16.38 11.84 14.52
C MET A 34 15.21 10.88 14.31
N ARG A 35 14.78 10.64 13.06
CA ARG A 35 13.67 9.74 12.74
C ARG A 35 13.94 8.30 13.18
N LEU A 36 15.18 7.83 12.97
CA LEU A 36 15.64 6.50 13.37
C LEU A 36 16.12 6.43 14.82
N ARG A 37 15.97 7.53 15.60
CA ARG A 37 16.36 7.63 17.01
C ARG A 37 17.82 7.26 17.29
N VAL A 38 18.71 7.59 16.35
CA VAL A 38 20.16 7.42 16.50
C VAL A 38 20.73 8.64 17.23
N PRO A 39 21.41 8.46 18.37
CA PRO A 39 22.06 9.57 19.07
C PRO A 39 23.21 10.11 18.22
N VAL A 40 23.23 11.42 18.02
CA VAL A 40 24.26 12.11 17.23
C VAL A 40 24.84 13.24 18.07
N ASP A 41 26.17 13.31 18.12
CA ASP A 41 26.87 14.44 18.75
C ASP A 41 26.55 15.74 18.00
N ILE A 42 26.24 16.80 18.73
CA ILE A 42 25.98 18.12 18.15
C ILE A 42 27.15 18.62 17.31
N ASN A 43 28.39 18.27 17.69
CA ASN A 43 29.61 18.67 17.00
C ASN A 43 30.03 17.69 15.87
N ALA A 44 29.31 16.58 15.69
CA ALA A 44 29.61 15.64 14.61
C ALA A 44 29.45 16.35 13.26
N ARG A 45 30.44 16.20 12.37
CA ARG A 45 30.31 16.63 10.97
C ARG A 45 29.35 15.69 10.25
N ALA A 46 28.69 16.18 9.20
CA ALA A 46 27.78 15.42 8.34
C ALA A 46 28.33 14.03 7.96
N ARG A 47 29.58 13.95 7.48
CA ARG A 47 30.25 12.68 7.20
C ARG A 47 30.30 11.71 8.38
N GLY A 48 30.57 12.22 9.59
CA GLY A 48 30.58 11.42 10.80
C GLY A 48 29.21 10.86 11.13
N VAL A 49 28.15 11.67 10.96
CA VAL A 49 26.75 11.23 11.12
C VAL A 49 26.43 10.13 10.11
N GLY A 50 26.72 10.36 8.82
CA GLY A 50 26.46 9.39 7.76
C GLY A 50 27.22 8.08 7.95
N ASN A 51 28.50 8.12 8.32
CA ASN A 51 29.29 6.93 8.63
C ASN A 51 28.72 6.16 9.83
N ALA A 52 28.22 6.85 10.86
CA ALA A 52 27.59 6.19 11.99
C ALA A 52 26.30 5.44 11.57
N LEU A 53 25.48 6.05 10.72
CA LEU A 53 24.28 5.41 10.15
C LEU A 53 24.66 4.19 9.30
N LEU A 54 25.62 4.31 8.39
CA LEU A 54 26.07 3.20 7.54
C LEU A 54 26.70 2.05 8.35
N ASN A 55 27.51 2.38 9.37
CA ASN A 55 28.12 1.36 10.23
C ASN A 55 27.07 0.58 11.01
N LYS A 56 26.04 1.27 11.53
CA LYS A 56 24.92 0.58 12.20
C LYS A 56 24.17 -0.31 11.21
N ALA A 57 23.84 0.21 10.03
CA ALA A 57 23.18 -0.54 8.96
C ALA A 57 23.97 -1.79 8.52
N ALA A 58 25.30 -1.73 8.50
CA ALA A 58 26.15 -2.88 8.15
C ALA A 58 26.07 -4.03 9.17
N SER A 59 25.64 -3.76 10.40
CA SER A 59 25.56 -4.73 11.50
C SER A 59 24.13 -5.11 11.92
N ASP A 60 23.13 -4.37 11.44
CA ASP A 60 21.75 -4.43 11.90
C ASP A 60 20.85 -4.34 10.67
N GLU A 61 20.33 -5.50 10.26
CA GLU A 61 19.59 -5.64 9.01
C GLU A 61 18.31 -4.80 9.02
N GLU A 62 17.50 -4.91 10.08
CA GLU A 62 16.26 -4.16 10.22
C GLU A 62 16.53 -2.66 10.20
N PHE A 63 17.58 -2.21 10.88
CA PHE A 63 18.00 -0.82 10.80
C PHE A 63 18.47 -0.40 9.41
N CYS A 64 19.21 -1.24 8.68
CA CYS A 64 19.62 -0.94 7.30
C CYS A 64 18.39 -0.72 6.42
N LEU A 65 17.45 -1.64 6.57
CA LEU A 65 16.17 -1.64 5.93
C LEU A 65 15.39 -0.34 6.27
N ASP A 66 15.37 0.10 7.53
CA ASP A 66 14.72 1.36 7.98
C ASP A 66 15.42 2.58 7.42
N LEU A 67 16.75 2.54 7.35
CA LEU A 67 17.56 3.59 6.76
C LEU A 67 17.29 3.74 5.26
N VAL A 68 17.12 2.64 4.52
CA VAL A 68 16.72 2.66 3.11
C VAL A 68 15.35 3.32 2.95
N ASP A 69 14.38 2.91 3.77
CA ASP A 69 13.01 3.44 3.71
C ASP A 69 13.01 4.96 3.95
N VAL A 70 13.71 5.43 4.99
CA VAL A 70 13.82 6.87 5.25
C VAL A 70 14.64 7.59 4.17
N ALA A 71 15.66 6.97 3.59
CA ALA A 71 16.42 7.58 2.48
C ALA A 71 15.53 7.80 1.24
N LEU A 72 14.61 6.89 0.94
CA LEU A 72 13.65 7.06 -0.16
C LEU A 72 12.73 8.28 0.07
N LEU A 73 12.34 8.59 1.30
CA LEU A 73 11.56 9.80 1.60
C LEU A 73 12.29 11.09 1.19
N PHE A 74 13.61 11.15 1.33
CA PHE A 74 14.40 12.36 1.03
C PHE A 74 14.91 12.41 -0.41
N TRP A 75 15.22 11.26 -1.01
CA TRP A 75 15.92 11.18 -2.29
C TRP A 75 15.24 10.31 -3.35
N GLY A 76 14.21 9.55 -3.00
CA GLY A 76 13.53 8.62 -3.90
C GLY A 76 12.81 9.29 -5.07
N GLN A 77 12.41 10.56 -4.90
CA GLN A 77 11.86 11.38 -6.00
C GLN A 77 12.89 11.66 -7.11
N ARG A 78 14.19 11.47 -6.85
CA ARG A 78 15.22 11.48 -7.89
C ARG A 78 15.14 10.14 -8.62
N THR A 79 14.66 10.14 -9.86
CA THR A 79 14.47 8.91 -10.67
C THR A 79 15.71 8.01 -10.66
N SER A 80 16.91 8.57 -10.77
CA SER A 80 18.16 7.79 -10.73
C SER A 80 18.35 7.03 -9.41
N CYS A 81 17.99 7.61 -8.27
CA CYS A 81 18.17 6.99 -6.95
C CYS A 81 17.21 5.80 -6.76
N ALA A 82 15.92 6.00 -7.02
CA ALA A 82 14.91 4.95 -6.88
C ALA A 82 15.15 3.81 -7.87
N SER A 83 15.43 4.11 -9.14
CA SER A 83 15.69 3.07 -10.16
C SER A 83 16.99 2.31 -9.92
N GLU A 84 18.05 2.93 -9.37
CA GLU A 84 19.27 2.21 -8.99
C GLU A 84 18.97 1.20 -7.87
N LEU A 85 18.23 1.62 -6.83
CA LEU A 85 17.84 0.72 -5.73
C LEU A 85 16.94 -0.42 -6.21
N GLU A 86 15.91 -0.12 -7.00
CA GLU A 86 14.99 -1.12 -7.55
C GLU A 86 15.73 -2.19 -8.36
N ASN A 87 16.71 -1.79 -9.19
CA ASN A 87 17.55 -2.74 -9.90
C ASN A 87 18.36 -3.61 -8.94
N ILE A 88 18.99 -3.02 -7.93
CA ILE A 88 19.77 -3.75 -6.92
C ILE A 88 18.90 -4.79 -6.21
N LEU A 89 17.69 -4.41 -5.78
CA LEU A 89 16.75 -5.29 -5.09
C LEU A 89 16.27 -6.43 -6.01
N THR A 90 15.93 -6.11 -7.26
CA THR A 90 15.48 -7.07 -8.27
C THR A 90 16.57 -8.08 -8.61
N PHE A 91 17.77 -7.62 -8.97
CA PHE A 91 18.88 -8.51 -9.35
C PHE A 91 19.33 -9.43 -8.21
N ALA A 92 19.19 -8.98 -6.96
CA ALA A 92 19.54 -9.76 -5.79
C ALA A 92 18.45 -10.74 -5.34
N GLY A 93 17.26 -10.73 -5.96
CA GLY A 93 16.11 -11.56 -5.56
C GLY A 93 15.53 -11.14 -4.22
N SER A 94 15.46 -9.84 -3.94
CA SER A 94 14.89 -9.29 -2.71
C SER A 94 13.38 -9.53 -2.62
N VAL A 95 12.88 -9.80 -1.41
CA VAL A 95 11.44 -9.79 -1.10
C VAL A 95 10.87 -8.37 -1.00
N TRP A 96 11.73 -7.35 -0.99
CA TRP A 96 11.39 -5.93 -0.99
C TRP A 96 11.66 -5.33 -2.36
N THR A 97 10.80 -4.41 -2.79
CA THR A 97 10.98 -3.52 -3.94
C THR A 97 10.69 -2.06 -3.51
N VAL A 98 10.98 -1.11 -4.39
CA VAL A 98 10.63 0.30 -4.21
C VAL A 98 9.15 0.47 -4.56
N ALA A 99 8.40 1.20 -3.73
CA ALA A 99 7.00 1.50 -4.02
C ALA A 99 6.84 2.39 -5.26
N SER A 100 5.66 2.37 -5.90
CA SER A 100 5.43 3.09 -7.16
C SER A 100 5.53 4.62 -7.03
N ASP A 101 5.27 5.16 -5.85
CA ASP A 101 5.48 6.56 -5.47
C ASP A 101 6.95 6.90 -5.16
N ARG A 102 7.82 5.87 -5.10
CA ARG A 102 9.27 5.93 -4.92
C ARG A 102 9.74 6.45 -3.56
N ASP A 103 8.86 6.55 -2.58
CA ASP A 103 9.20 7.18 -1.30
C ASP A 103 9.45 6.18 -0.16
N ARG A 104 9.18 4.89 -0.39
CA ARG A 104 9.28 3.82 0.61
C ARG A 104 9.56 2.45 -0.01
N LEU A 105 9.87 1.48 0.84
CA LEU A 105 9.92 0.06 0.48
C LEU A 105 8.55 -0.59 0.63
N GLN A 106 8.26 -1.53 -0.27
CA GLN A 106 7.12 -2.44 -0.18
C GLN A 106 7.56 -3.87 -0.49
N LEU A 107 6.76 -4.85 -0.12
CA LEU A 107 6.96 -6.23 -0.55
C LEU A 107 6.87 -6.31 -2.07
N ALA A 108 7.72 -7.14 -2.66
CA ALA A 108 7.57 -7.54 -4.05
C ALA A 108 6.26 -8.33 -4.17
N VAL A 109 5.30 -7.74 -4.89
CA VAL A 109 4.00 -8.35 -5.20
C VAL A 109 4.07 -8.89 -6.62
N ASP A 110 3.29 -9.93 -6.92
CA ASP A 110 3.14 -10.44 -8.28
C ASP A 110 2.75 -9.31 -9.26
N GLU A 111 3.32 -9.33 -10.46
CA GLU A 111 3.18 -8.27 -11.47
C GLU A 111 1.70 -8.01 -11.80
N SER A 112 0.86 -9.04 -11.84
CA SER A 112 -0.56 -8.88 -12.15
C SER A 112 -1.33 -8.16 -11.05
N ALA A 113 -1.01 -8.44 -9.79
CA ALA A 113 -1.61 -7.77 -8.64
C ALA A 113 -1.10 -6.32 -8.52
N GLN A 114 0.19 -6.08 -8.78
CA GLN A 114 0.76 -4.73 -8.84
C GLN A 114 0.11 -3.90 -9.95
N ALA A 115 -0.03 -4.44 -11.17
CA ALA A 115 -0.68 -3.76 -12.29
C ALA A 115 -2.16 -3.46 -12.02
N THR A 116 -2.86 -4.37 -11.33
CA THR A 116 -4.25 -4.15 -10.89
C THR A 116 -4.35 -2.99 -9.92
N TYR A 117 -3.46 -2.94 -8.92
CA TYR A 117 -3.37 -1.83 -7.98
C TYR A 117 -3.06 -0.51 -8.68
N GLU A 118 -2.05 -0.47 -9.56
CA GLU A 118 -1.66 0.74 -10.29
C GLU A 118 -2.80 1.28 -11.15
N ALA A 119 -3.53 0.41 -11.86
CA ALA A 119 -4.72 0.81 -12.59
C ALA A 119 -5.83 1.33 -11.65
N ALA A 120 -5.98 0.72 -10.46
CA ALA A 120 -6.93 1.12 -9.44
C ALA A 120 -6.57 2.42 -8.72
N VAL A 121 -5.32 2.90 -8.76
CA VAL A 121 -4.90 4.17 -8.16
C VAL A 121 -4.46 5.24 -9.15
N ALA A 122 -4.51 4.97 -10.46
CA ALA A 122 -4.05 5.91 -11.50
C ALA A 122 -4.75 7.29 -11.46
N PRO A 123 -6.08 7.38 -11.32
CA PRO A 123 -6.78 8.62 -10.99
C PRO A 123 -6.30 9.26 -9.67
N GLN A 124 -6.28 10.59 -9.58
CA GLN A 124 -5.89 11.30 -8.36
C GLN A 124 -7.13 11.73 -7.55
N ASP A 125 -7.80 10.76 -6.94
CA ASP A 125 -9.03 10.98 -6.16
C ASP A 125 -8.95 10.33 -4.76
N GLU A 126 -10.00 10.53 -3.96
CA GLU A 126 -10.09 9.97 -2.60
C GLU A 126 -10.00 8.44 -2.59
N ALA A 127 -10.55 7.73 -3.58
CA ALA A 127 -10.47 6.28 -3.64
C ALA A 127 -9.02 5.81 -3.82
N SER A 128 -8.26 6.49 -4.68
CA SER A 128 -6.84 6.21 -4.87
C SER A 128 -6.02 6.50 -3.62
N THR A 129 -6.30 7.60 -2.91
CA THR A 129 -5.63 7.89 -1.63
C THR A 129 -5.91 6.81 -0.60
N GLN A 130 -7.17 6.41 -0.43
CA GLN A 130 -7.55 5.38 0.53
C GLN A 130 -6.94 4.02 0.16
N LEU A 131 -6.96 3.65 -1.13
CA LEU A 131 -6.37 2.39 -1.58
C LEU A 131 -4.85 2.38 -1.46
N ALA A 132 -4.16 3.51 -1.68
CA ALA A 132 -2.72 3.61 -1.49
C ALA A 132 -2.31 3.47 -0.03
N GLU A 133 -3.06 4.08 0.90
CA GLU A 133 -2.86 3.88 2.34
C GLU A 133 -3.10 2.42 2.75
N ALA A 134 -4.17 1.80 2.23
CA ALA A 134 -4.46 0.38 2.46
C ALA A 134 -3.31 -0.51 1.96
N TRP A 135 -2.79 -0.24 0.76
CA TRP A 135 -1.68 -0.97 0.16
C TRP A 135 -0.39 -0.83 0.97
N ALA A 136 -0.03 0.39 1.36
CA ALA A 136 1.13 0.65 2.20
C ALA A 136 1.04 -0.06 3.55
N LYS A 137 -0.16 -0.15 4.15
CA LYS A 137 -0.37 -0.84 5.43
C LYS A 137 -0.43 -2.36 5.31
N ALA A 138 -0.72 -2.93 4.13
CA ALA A 138 -0.73 -4.38 3.92
C ALA A 138 0.58 -4.96 3.34
N PHE A 139 1.25 -4.19 2.49
CA PHE A 139 2.44 -4.60 1.74
C PHE A 139 3.69 -3.79 2.09
N GLY A 140 3.56 -2.68 2.81
CA GLY A 140 4.70 -1.88 3.23
C GLY A 140 5.49 -2.51 4.37
N ARG A 141 6.48 -1.74 4.81
CA ARG A 141 7.43 -2.13 5.86
C ARG A 141 6.80 -2.25 7.24
N THR A 142 6.02 -1.25 7.62
CA THR A 142 5.27 -1.20 8.86
C THR A 142 3.83 -1.61 8.58
N ILE A 143 3.56 -2.90 8.71
CA ILE A 143 2.26 -3.50 8.40
C ILE A 143 1.27 -3.19 9.53
N ASP A 144 0.07 -2.78 9.14
CA ASP A 144 -1.06 -2.51 10.03
C ASP A 144 -2.33 -3.15 9.43
N PRO A 145 -2.61 -4.42 9.74
CA PRO A 145 -3.68 -5.18 9.09
C PRO A 145 -5.08 -4.60 9.29
N SER A 146 -5.34 -4.00 10.45
CA SER A 146 -6.65 -3.46 10.81
C SER A 146 -6.94 -2.18 10.03
N ASP A 147 -6.00 -1.22 10.07
CA ASP A 147 -6.14 0.02 9.31
C ASP A 147 -6.12 -0.25 7.79
N ALA A 148 -5.32 -1.22 7.31
CA ALA A 148 -5.33 -1.61 5.90
C ALA A 148 -6.73 -2.03 5.44
N TRP A 149 -7.46 -2.77 6.29
CA TRP A 149 -8.82 -3.21 6.02
C TRP A 149 -9.81 -2.04 5.98
N ASP A 150 -9.73 -1.13 6.95
CA ASP A 150 -10.61 0.05 7.01
C ASP A 150 -10.42 0.96 5.79
N HIS A 151 -9.17 1.23 5.41
CA HIS A 151 -8.84 2.00 4.21
C HIS A 151 -9.30 1.30 2.92
N ALA A 152 -9.19 -0.04 2.86
CA ALA A 152 -9.69 -0.83 1.72
C ALA A 152 -11.22 -0.74 1.57
N ILE A 153 -11.97 -0.85 2.67
CA ILE A 153 -13.43 -0.62 2.67
C ILE A 153 -13.73 0.79 2.17
N LYS A 154 -13.02 1.80 2.68
CA LYS A 154 -13.26 3.20 2.32
C LYS A 154 -13.02 3.47 0.83
N ALA A 155 -11.97 2.89 0.24
CA ALA A 155 -11.70 3.01 -1.19
C ALA A 155 -12.87 2.47 -2.04
N VAL A 156 -13.43 1.31 -1.67
CA VAL A 156 -14.58 0.71 -2.36
C VAL A 156 -15.85 1.54 -2.16
N GLU A 157 -16.07 2.09 -0.96
CA GLU A 157 -17.17 3.01 -0.69
C GLU A 157 -17.14 4.23 -1.60
N VAL A 158 -15.98 4.87 -1.76
CA VAL A 158 -15.85 6.09 -2.58
C VAL A 158 -16.28 5.86 -4.02
N VAL A 159 -15.99 4.69 -4.61
CA VAL A 159 -16.37 4.40 -6.00
C VAL A 159 -17.79 3.86 -6.17
N LEU A 160 -18.34 3.13 -5.19
CA LEU A 160 -19.67 2.51 -5.32
C LEU A 160 -20.83 3.36 -4.77
N ILE A 161 -20.61 4.13 -3.70
CA ILE A 161 -21.67 4.95 -3.09
C ILE A 161 -22.27 5.96 -4.09
N PRO A 162 -21.49 6.72 -4.89
CA PRO A 162 -22.06 7.67 -5.84
C PRO A 162 -22.95 7.02 -6.90
N VAL A 163 -22.74 5.73 -7.19
CA VAL A 163 -23.50 4.98 -8.19
C VAL A 163 -24.74 4.32 -7.56
N VAL A 164 -24.56 3.61 -6.45
CA VAL A 164 -25.61 2.78 -5.85
C VAL A 164 -26.48 3.55 -4.85
N CYS A 165 -25.88 4.51 -4.14
CA CYS A 165 -26.49 5.26 -3.05
C CYS A 165 -26.44 6.80 -3.26
N PRO A 166 -26.70 7.34 -4.47
CA PRO A 166 -26.39 8.75 -4.80
C PRO A 166 -27.07 9.77 -3.87
N ASN A 167 -28.22 9.44 -3.31
CA ASN A 167 -29.03 10.32 -2.46
C ASN A 167 -28.83 10.10 -0.95
N ASN A 168 -27.87 9.25 -0.54
CA ASN A 168 -27.60 8.96 0.86
C ASN A 168 -26.19 9.40 1.26
N SER A 169 -26.07 10.61 1.81
CA SER A 169 -24.81 11.18 2.28
C SER A 169 -24.19 10.46 3.48
N LYS A 170 -24.91 9.53 4.11
CA LYS A 170 -24.44 8.69 5.22
C LYS A 170 -24.29 7.22 4.81
N ALA A 171 -24.30 6.94 3.51
CA ALA A 171 -24.13 5.58 3.01
C ALA A 171 -22.79 5.01 3.46
N THR A 172 -22.79 3.71 3.71
CA THR A 172 -21.59 2.89 3.94
C THR A 172 -21.59 1.73 2.94
N LEU A 173 -20.55 0.91 2.96
CA LEU A 173 -20.51 -0.30 2.15
C LEU A 173 -21.66 -1.26 2.51
N GLY A 174 -22.10 -1.28 3.77
CA GLY A 174 -23.30 -2.00 4.19
C GLY A 174 -24.58 -1.51 3.51
N SER A 175 -24.70 -0.20 3.25
CA SER A 175 -25.82 0.38 2.48
C SER A 175 -25.80 -0.07 1.01
N VAL A 176 -24.62 -0.08 0.39
CA VAL A 176 -24.39 -0.57 -0.98
C VAL A 176 -24.78 -2.05 -1.08
N ILE A 177 -24.28 -2.88 -0.16
CA ILE A 177 -24.62 -4.31 -0.07
C ILE A 177 -26.14 -4.50 0.05
N GLY A 178 -26.80 -3.71 0.89
CA GLY A 178 -28.25 -3.80 1.08
C GLY A 178 -29.04 -3.51 -0.20
N ILE A 179 -28.70 -2.43 -0.93
CA ILE A 179 -29.39 -2.06 -2.17
C ILE A 179 -29.13 -3.10 -3.27
N LEU A 180 -27.87 -3.52 -3.46
CA LEU A 180 -27.53 -4.52 -4.47
C LEU A 180 -28.19 -5.88 -4.16
N ALA A 181 -28.24 -6.31 -2.90
CA ALA A 181 -28.91 -7.56 -2.52
C ALA A 181 -30.44 -7.49 -2.68
N ALA A 182 -31.06 -6.33 -2.44
CA ALA A 182 -32.50 -6.15 -2.63
C ALA A 182 -32.93 -6.14 -4.11
N SER A 183 -31.97 -5.90 -5.03
CA SER A 183 -32.23 -5.86 -6.48
C SER A 183 -32.65 -7.21 -7.09
N GLN A 184 -32.66 -8.30 -6.30
CA GLN A 184 -33.31 -9.56 -6.66
C GLN A 184 -34.84 -9.43 -6.88
N THR A 185 -35.44 -8.28 -6.58
CA THR A 185 -36.89 -8.01 -6.74
C THR A 185 -37.24 -7.02 -7.87
N GLY A 186 -36.27 -6.52 -8.65
CA GLY A 186 -36.53 -5.60 -9.76
C GLY A 186 -35.31 -5.26 -10.63
N PRO A 187 -35.48 -4.78 -11.88
CA PRO A 187 -34.39 -4.59 -12.82
C PRO A 187 -33.63 -3.33 -12.42
N SER A 188 -32.45 -3.46 -11.80
CA SER A 188 -31.68 -2.25 -11.50
C SER A 188 -30.20 -2.40 -11.73
N TRP A 189 -29.63 -3.59 -11.58
CA TRP A 189 -28.17 -3.73 -11.66
C TRP A 189 -27.77 -4.96 -12.46
N LYS A 190 -26.63 -4.85 -13.15
CA LYS A 190 -25.96 -5.97 -13.80
C LYS A 190 -24.45 -5.86 -13.70
N MET A 191 -23.77 -7.00 -13.74
CA MET A 191 -22.33 -7.09 -13.99
C MET A 191 -22.07 -7.28 -15.49
N VAL A 192 -20.84 -7.03 -15.94
CA VAL A 192 -20.39 -7.41 -17.29
C VAL A 192 -20.17 -8.91 -17.41
N LEU A 193 -19.73 -9.56 -16.32
CA LEU A 193 -19.53 -11.00 -16.29
C LEU A 193 -20.86 -11.74 -16.08
N PRO A 194 -21.16 -12.77 -16.89
CA PRO A 194 -22.27 -13.66 -16.62
C PRO A 194 -21.93 -14.62 -15.48
N THR A 195 -22.95 -15.06 -14.75
CA THR A 195 -22.86 -16.17 -13.79
C THR A 195 -22.83 -17.52 -14.52
N GLY A 196 -22.69 -18.62 -13.76
CA GLY A 196 -22.74 -19.98 -14.32
C GLY A 196 -24.06 -20.33 -15.02
N THR A 197 -25.14 -19.61 -14.77
CA THR A 197 -26.44 -19.75 -15.47
C THR A 197 -26.61 -18.77 -16.62
N LEU A 198 -25.55 -18.05 -17.01
CA LEU A 198 -25.52 -17.04 -18.08
C LEU A 198 -26.46 -15.84 -17.85
N ASN A 199 -26.81 -15.55 -16.60
CA ASN A 199 -27.45 -14.29 -16.21
C ASN A 199 -26.37 -13.28 -15.75
N TYR A 200 -26.69 -11.99 -15.74
CA TYR A 200 -25.76 -10.91 -15.38
C TYR A 200 -26.07 -10.33 -13.99
N GLU A 201 -26.56 -11.16 -13.07
CA GLU A 201 -26.95 -10.74 -11.72
C GLU A 201 -25.74 -10.34 -10.86
N VAL A 202 -25.97 -9.55 -9.82
CA VAL A 202 -24.91 -8.96 -8.97
C VAL A 202 -24.59 -9.79 -7.71
N ASP A 203 -25.12 -11.00 -7.57
CA ASP A 203 -24.96 -11.83 -6.35
C ASP A 203 -23.49 -12.14 -6.02
N SER A 204 -22.67 -12.38 -7.04
CA SER A 204 -21.22 -12.60 -6.88
C SER A 204 -20.52 -11.34 -6.37
N LEU A 205 -20.91 -10.15 -6.85
CA LEU A 205 -20.42 -8.89 -6.33
C LEU A 205 -20.83 -8.69 -4.88
N VAL A 206 -22.10 -8.92 -4.54
CA VAL A 206 -22.59 -8.84 -3.15
C VAL A 206 -21.78 -9.76 -2.24
N SER A 207 -21.45 -10.96 -2.69
CA SER A 207 -20.65 -11.93 -1.94
C SER A 207 -19.22 -11.41 -1.69
N MET A 208 -18.57 -10.84 -2.72
CA MET A 208 -17.25 -10.21 -2.56
C MET A 208 -17.27 -9.03 -1.59
N LEU A 209 -18.28 -8.16 -1.68
CA LEU A 209 -18.42 -7.02 -0.76
C LEU A 209 -18.64 -7.46 0.70
N ARG A 210 -19.35 -8.57 0.92
CA ARG A 210 -19.53 -9.17 2.25
C ARG A 210 -18.27 -9.83 2.80
N MET A 211 -17.32 -10.23 1.96
CA MET A 211 -16.03 -10.75 2.44
C MET A 211 -15.18 -9.67 3.09
N ILE A 212 -15.29 -8.42 2.61
CA ILE A 212 -14.50 -7.29 3.14
C ILE A 212 -15.27 -6.43 4.15
N TRP A 213 -16.58 -6.62 4.34
CA TRP A 213 -17.37 -5.79 5.24
C TRP A 213 -18.18 -6.61 6.25
N PRO A 214 -18.19 -6.22 7.54
CA PRO A 214 -17.40 -5.15 8.16
C PRO A 214 -15.93 -5.57 8.43
N ASN A 215 -15.07 -4.61 8.80
CA ASN A 215 -13.77 -4.95 9.39
C ASN A 215 -14.00 -5.75 10.70
N PRO A 216 -13.42 -6.96 10.83
CA PRO A 216 -13.62 -7.82 11.99
C PRO A 216 -13.01 -7.29 13.31
N ASP A 217 -12.08 -6.34 13.24
CA ASP A 217 -11.42 -5.72 14.41
C ASP A 217 -12.19 -4.51 14.96
N ARG A 218 -13.40 -4.24 14.44
CA ARG A 218 -14.17 -3.06 14.84
C ARG A 218 -14.39 -3.00 16.34
N HIS A 219 -13.82 -1.97 16.97
CA HIS A 219 -14.15 -1.59 18.35
C HIS A 219 -15.67 -1.38 18.48
N GLY A 220 -16.34 -2.25 19.23
CA GLY A 220 -17.78 -2.22 19.49
C GLY A 220 -18.59 -3.41 18.95
N ALA A 221 -17.97 -4.35 18.23
CA ALA A 221 -18.61 -5.64 17.94
C ALA A 221 -18.72 -6.49 19.23
N ALA A 222 -19.82 -7.25 19.37
CA ALA A 222 -19.95 -8.22 20.44
C ALA A 222 -18.80 -9.23 20.33
N ALA A 223 -18.01 -9.34 21.39
CA ALA A 223 -16.74 -10.07 21.45
C ALA A 223 -16.81 -11.52 20.92
N PRO A 224 -15.67 -12.09 20.46
CA PRO A 224 -14.35 -11.45 20.40
C PRO A 224 -14.12 -10.67 19.09
N ALA A 225 -13.54 -9.47 19.21
CA ALA A 225 -12.97 -8.77 18.06
C ALA A 225 -11.82 -9.61 17.49
N HIS A 226 -11.80 -9.82 16.18
CA HIS A 226 -10.75 -10.57 15.49
C HIS A 226 -9.82 -9.59 14.80
N THR A 227 -8.62 -9.45 15.33
CA THR A 227 -7.57 -8.64 14.72
C THR A 227 -7.04 -9.35 13.46
N PRO A 228 -7.14 -8.74 12.26
CA PRO A 228 -6.71 -9.36 11.02
C PRO A 228 -5.24 -9.74 11.04
N THR A 229 -4.95 -10.89 10.45
CA THR A 229 -3.60 -11.30 10.12
C THR A 229 -3.08 -10.52 8.90
N LYS A 230 -1.76 -10.52 8.71
CA LYS A 230 -1.11 -9.99 7.50
C LYS A 230 -1.72 -10.58 6.23
N GLY A 231 -1.92 -11.89 6.18
CA GLY A 231 -2.46 -12.57 5.00
C GLY A 231 -3.89 -12.13 4.68
N GLU A 232 -4.73 -11.95 5.70
CA GLU A 232 -6.10 -11.45 5.51
C GLU A 232 -6.10 -10.01 5.00
N ALA A 233 -5.27 -9.12 5.57
CA ALA A 233 -5.16 -7.74 5.08
C ALA A 233 -4.69 -7.68 3.62
N GLN A 234 -3.68 -8.48 3.25
CA GLN A 234 -3.21 -8.56 1.87
C GLN A 234 -4.30 -9.06 0.91
N ALA A 235 -5.08 -10.06 1.31
CA ALA A 235 -6.19 -10.58 0.52
C ALA A 235 -7.30 -9.53 0.34
N VAL A 236 -7.67 -8.83 1.41
CA VAL A 236 -8.71 -7.79 1.40
C VAL A 236 -8.30 -6.61 0.54
N VAL A 237 -7.06 -6.12 0.68
CA VAL A 237 -6.54 -5.01 -0.14
C VAL A 237 -6.48 -5.40 -1.61
N SER A 238 -6.05 -6.63 -1.93
CA SER A 238 -6.02 -7.12 -3.31
C SER A 238 -7.44 -7.21 -3.93
N LEU A 239 -8.42 -7.69 -3.15
CA LEU A 239 -9.81 -7.72 -3.58
C LEU A 239 -10.37 -6.30 -3.75
N ALA A 240 -10.06 -5.37 -2.83
CA ALA A 240 -10.47 -3.97 -2.93
C ALA A 240 -9.87 -3.28 -4.17
N ALA A 241 -8.58 -3.51 -4.46
CA ALA A 241 -7.94 -3.00 -5.68
C ALA A 241 -8.67 -3.50 -6.93
N THR A 242 -9.02 -4.79 -6.98
CA THR A 242 -9.80 -5.38 -8.08
C THR A 242 -11.18 -4.71 -8.20
N LEU A 243 -11.90 -4.56 -7.09
CA LEU A 243 -13.22 -3.93 -7.07
C LEU A 243 -13.18 -2.45 -7.52
N VAL A 244 -12.19 -1.69 -7.06
CA VAL A 244 -11.99 -0.28 -7.47
C VAL A 244 -11.66 -0.19 -8.95
N GLN A 245 -10.75 -1.03 -9.46
CA GLN A 245 -10.43 -1.10 -10.88
C GLN A 245 -11.69 -1.43 -11.71
N TRP A 246 -12.43 -2.46 -11.33
CA TRP A 246 -13.64 -2.90 -12.03
C TRP A 246 -14.73 -1.82 -12.02
N ALA A 247 -14.92 -1.12 -10.90
CA ALA A 247 -15.88 -0.02 -10.81
C ALA A 247 -15.51 1.11 -11.79
N ARG A 248 -14.22 1.46 -11.85
CA ARG A 248 -13.70 2.50 -12.78
C ARG A 248 -13.83 2.12 -14.24
N GLN A 249 -13.70 0.83 -14.57
CA GLN A 249 -13.90 0.31 -15.92
C GLN A 249 -15.40 0.10 -16.25
N GLY A 250 -16.30 0.33 -15.30
CA GLY A 250 -17.73 0.08 -15.45
C GLY A 250 -18.07 -1.40 -15.58
N TRP A 251 -17.20 -2.31 -15.15
CA TRP A 251 -17.42 -3.77 -15.24
C TRP A 251 -18.37 -4.29 -14.19
N ILE A 252 -18.45 -3.59 -13.06
CA ILE A 252 -19.39 -3.87 -11.99
C ILE A 252 -20.39 -2.75 -11.83
N VAL A 253 -21.64 -3.13 -11.56
CA VAL A 253 -22.74 -2.21 -11.23
C VAL A 253 -23.09 -1.28 -12.39
N GLN A 254 -23.77 -1.83 -13.39
CA GLN A 254 -24.41 -1.05 -14.44
C GLN A 254 -25.91 -1.01 -14.21
N GLN A 255 -26.53 0.16 -14.37
CA GLN A 255 -28.00 0.22 -14.42
C GLN A 255 -28.51 -0.54 -15.65
N ARG A 256 -29.59 -1.31 -15.47
CA ARG A 256 -30.24 -2.02 -16.58
C ARG A 256 -30.99 -1.07 -17.49
#